data_AF-A0A7C2PD95-F1
#
_entry.id   AF-A0A7C2PD95-F1
#
_cell.length_a   1.000
_cell.length_b   1.000
_cell.length_c   1.000
_cell.angle_alpha   90.00
_cell.angle_beta   90.00
_cell.angle_gamma   90.00
#
_symmetry.space_group_name_H-M   'P 1'
#
loop_
_entity.id
_entity.type
_entity.pdbx_description
1 polymer ?
#
loop_
_entity_poly.entity_id
_entity_poly.type
_entity_poly.pdbx_seq_one_letter_code
_entity_poly.pdbx_strand_id
1 'polypeptide(L)' 'MKKTKIVVTGGAGFIGTNLVRALNEFGEERIVIVDHLGDNPQKWKNLLGVKFLDYLDRDDFLSAIQ' A
#
# COMPACT_ATOMS: atom_id res chain seq x y z
N MET A 1 22.84 -5.85 -0.63
CA MET A 1 21.88 -4.74 -0.92
C MET A 1 20.96 -5.20 -2.05
N LYS A 2 19.65 -4.96 -2.14
CA LYS A 2 18.77 -3.93 -1.58
C LYS A 2 17.81 -4.49 -0.50
N LYS A 3 17.60 -3.76 0.60
CA LYS A 3 16.43 -3.89 1.49
C LYS A 3 15.72 -2.54 1.53
N THR A 4 15.26 -2.05 0.39
CA THR A 4 14.34 -0.92 0.40
C THR A 4 12.94 -1.50 0.35
N LYS A 5 12.17 -1.27 1.41
CA LYS A 5 10.72 -1.48 1.45
C LYS A 5 10.10 -0.09 1.32
N ILE A 6 9.31 0.14 0.27
CA ILE A 6 8.58 1.39 0.09
C ILE A 6 7.30 1.26 0.91
N VAL A 7 6.99 2.23 1.76
CA VAL A 7 5.71 2.30 2.46
C VAL A 7 4.84 3.32 1.74
N VAL A 8 3.63 2.93 1.35
CA VAL A 8 2.65 3.82 0.72
C VAL A 8 1.45 3.95 1.65
N THR A 9 1.37 5.08 2.36
CA THR A 9 0.21 5.45 3.17
C THR A 9 -0.94 5.95 2.29
N GLY A 10 -2.18 5.60 2.60
CA GLY A 10 -3.32 5.87 1.72
C GLY A 10 -3.27 5.08 0.41
N GLY A 11 -2.58 3.92 0.40
CA GLY A 11 -2.29 3.16 -0.82
C GLY A 11 -3.51 2.48 -1.47
N ALA A 12 -4.62 2.30 -0.76
CA ALA A 12 -5.90 1.87 -1.33
C ALA A 12 -6.79 3.04 -1.80
N GLY A 13 -6.34 4.29 -1.62
CA GLY A 13 -6.95 5.48 -2.20
C GLY A 13 -6.64 5.64 -3.69
N PHE A 14 -7.35 6.57 -4.34
CA PHE A 14 -7.20 6.85 -5.77
C PHE A 14 -5.76 7.19 -6.17
N ILE A 15 -5.13 8.11 -5.46
CA ILE A 15 -3.74 8.52 -5.74
C ILE A 15 -2.76 7.41 -5.33
N GLY A 16 -2.95 6.83 -4.14
CA GLY A 16 -2.06 5.81 -3.61
C GLY A 16 -1.94 4.59 -4.51
N THR A 17 -3.06 4.07 -5.02
CA THR A 17 -3.05 2.92 -5.93
C THR A 17 -2.36 3.24 -7.27
N ASN A 18 -2.58 4.43 -7.84
CA ASN A 18 -1.89 4.82 -9.08
C ASN A 18 -0.38 5.00 -8.88
N LEU A 19 0.05 5.48 -7.71
CA LEU A 19 1.46 5.49 -7.33
C LEU A 19 2.04 4.08 -7.26
N VAL A 20 1.32 3.13 -6.65
CA VAL A 20 1.74 1.71 -6.60
C VAL A 20 1.83 1.12 -8.01
N ARG A 21 0.87 1.42 -8.91
CA ARG A 21 0.94 1.00 -10.32
C ARG A 21 2.20 1.51 -11.00
N ALA A 22 2.48 2.80 -10.88
CA ALA A 22 3.70 3.39 -11.46
C ALA A 22 4.97 2.74 -10.88
N LEU A 23 5.02 2.50 -9.56
CA LEU A 23 6.16 1.80 -8.94
C LEU A 23 6.32 0.37 -9.48
N ASN A 24 5.22 -0.36 -9.69
CA ASN A 24 5.24 -1.69 -10.29
C ASN A 24 5.76 -1.65 -11.74
N GLU A 25 5.40 -0.64 -12.53
CA GLU A 25 5.92 -0.41 -13.88
C GLU A 25 7.45 -0.18 -13.88
N PHE A 26 7.98 0.42 -12.82
CA PHE A 26 9.44 0.55 -12.59
C PHE A 26 10.10 -0.70 -11.99
N GLY A 27 9.35 -1.79 -11.79
CA GLY A 27 9.84 -3.06 -11.23
C GLY A 27 9.95 -3.07 -9.70
N GLU A 28 9.42 -2.07 -9.01
CA GLU A 28 9.36 -2.03 -7.56
C GLU A 28 8.08 -2.71 -7.07
N GLU A 29 8.22 -3.92 -6.52
CA GLU A 29 7.12 -4.71 -5.95
C GLU A 29 7.22 -4.80 -4.42
N ARG A 30 8.31 -4.29 -3.85
CA ARG A 30 8.61 -4.35 -2.42
C ARG A 30 7.90 -3.26 -1.63
N ILE A 31 6.58 -3.23 -1.77
CA ILE A 31 5.72 -2.17 -1.28
C ILE A 31 4.88 -2.70 -0.11
N VAL A 32 4.83 -1.96 0.99
CA VAL A 32 3.85 -2.16 2.06
C VAL A 32 2.81 -1.06 1.94
N ILE A 33 1.56 -1.44 1.77
CA ILE A 33 0.44 -0.51 1.72
C ILE A 33 -0.09 -0.31 3.15
N VAL A 34 -0.28 0.95 3.54
CA VAL A 34 -0.92 1.31 4.81
C VAL A 34 -2.16 2.12 4.48
N ASP A 35 -3.35 1.66 4.87
CA ASP A 35 -4.60 2.39 4.65
C ASP A 35 -5.62 2.07 5.75
N HIS A 36 -6.79 2.68 5.68
CA HIS A 36 -7.95 2.33 6.48
C HIS A 36 -9.14 2.02 5.56
N LEU A 37 -9.56 0.76 5.56
CA LEU A 37 -10.66 0.27 4.73
C LEU A 37 -12.04 0.36 5.41
N GLY A 38 -12.09 0.67 6.72
CA GLY A 38 -13.31 0.60 7.53
C GLY A 38 -14.46 1.46 7.02
N ASP A 39 -14.20 2.72 6.65
CA ASP A 39 -15.23 3.66 6.21
C ASP A 39 -15.73 3.42 4.78
N ASN A 40 -14.98 2.68 3.96
CA ASN A 40 -15.36 2.38 2.58
C ASN A 40 -14.87 0.98 2.18
N PRO A 41 -15.70 -0.05 2.40
CA PRO A 41 -15.37 -1.43 2.07
C PRO A 41 -15.22 -1.71 0.58
N GLN A 42 -15.35 -0.71 -0.32
CA GLN A 42 -15.07 -0.90 -1.74
C GLN A 42 -13.64 -0.50 -2.12
N LYS A 43 -12.92 0.24 -1.26
CA LYS A 43 -11.54 0.69 -1.54
C LYS A 43 -10.56 -0.44 -1.80
N TRP A 44 -10.76 -1.63 -1.22
CA TRP A 44 -9.90 -2.78 -1.48
C TRP A 44 -9.84 -3.15 -2.97
N LYS A 45 -10.88 -2.82 -3.75
CA LYS A 45 -10.90 -3.07 -5.20
C LYS A 45 -9.83 -2.29 -5.94
N ASN A 46 -9.39 -1.14 -5.40
CA ASN A 46 -8.29 -0.38 -6.00
C ASN A 46 -6.97 -1.16 -5.95
N LEU A 47 -6.81 -2.04 -4.95
CA LEU A 47 -5.64 -2.91 -4.82
C LEU A 47 -5.63 -4.08 -5.81
N LEU A 48 -6.69 -4.27 -6.61
CA LEU A 48 -6.72 -5.31 -7.63
C LEU A 48 -5.76 -4.98 -8.78
N GLY A 49 -4.87 -5.92 -9.08
CA GLY A 49 -3.93 -5.81 -10.19
C GLY A 49 -2.72 -4.92 -9.93
N VAL A 50 -2.48 -4.51 -8.68
CA VAL A 50 -1.17 -4.00 -8.24
C VAL A 50 -0.42 -5.08 -7.47
N LYS A 51 0.91 -5.01 -7.49
CA LYS A 51 1.81 -5.91 -6.77
C LYS A 51 2.40 -5.19 -5.56
N PHE A 52 2.24 -5.79 -4.40
CA PHE A 52 2.75 -5.29 -3.13
C PHE A 52 3.07 -6.50 -2.23
N LEU A 53 3.93 -6.29 -1.23
CA LEU A 53 4.33 -7.32 -0.27
C LEU A 53 3.26 -7.58 0.77
N ASP A 54 2.68 -6.51 1.30
CA ASP A 54 1.75 -6.61 2.42
C ASP A 54 0.85 -5.37 2.53
N TYR A 55 -0.25 -5.54 3.26
CA TYR A 55 -1.17 -4.48 3.64
C TYR A 55 -1.26 -4.42 5.17
N LEU A 56 -1.18 -3.23 5.74
CA LEU A 56 -1.43 -2.98 7.16
C LEU A 56 -2.55 -1.97 7.32
N ASP A 57 -3.44 -2.21 8.30
CA ASP A 57 -4.34 -1.16 8.73
C ASP A 57 -3.52 -0.01 9.36
N ARG A 58 -4.00 1.23 9.21
CA ARG A 58 -3.38 2.42 9.79
C ARG A 58 -3.07 2.25 11.27
N ASP A 59 -3.99 1.69 12.04
CA ASP A 59 -3.87 1.64 13.50
C ASP A 59 -2.86 0.55 13.92
N ASP A 60 -2.81 -0.57 13.19
CA ASP A 60 -1.79 -1.61 13.34
C ASP A 60 -0.39 -1.08 12.99
N PHE A 61 -0.27 -0.33 11.89
CA PHE A 61 0.99 0.26 11.47
C PHE A 61 1.55 1.24 12.49
N LEU A 62 0.70 2.14 13.02
CA LEU A 62 1.09 3.08 14.07
C LEU A 62 1.57 2.35 15.34
N SER A 63 0.82 1.33 15.77
CA SER A 63 1.18 0.52 16.94
C SER A 63 2.52 -0.22 16.77
N ALA A 64 2.90 -0.57 15.53
CA ALA A 64 4.13 -1.29 15.26
C ALA A 64 5.40 -0.40 15.20
N ILE A 65 5.24 0.92 15.10
CA ILE A 65 6.38 1.87 14.94
C ILE A 65 6.55 2.87 16.08
N GLN A 66 5.68 2.82 17.09
CA GLN A 66 5.68 3.70 18.25
C GLN A 66 6.28 3.03 19.49
#